data_AF-A0A842L387-F1
#
_entry.id   AF-A0A842L387-F1
#
_cell.length_a   1.000
_cell.length_b   1.000
_cell.length_c   1.000
_cell.angle_alpha   90.00
_cell.angle_beta   90.00
_cell.angle_gamma   90.00
#
_symmetry.space_group_name_H-M   'P 1'
#
loop_
_entity.id
_entity.type
_entity.pdbx_description
1 polymer ?
#
loop_
_entity_poly.entity_id
_entity_poly.type
_entity_poly.pdbx_seq_one_letter_code
_entity_poly.pdbx_strand_id
1 'polypeptide(L)'
;MAKFEDKVDLYDDRGNLVEEDVPIEALSPLWNPAIRSIVQGIKRTVAVNLEGIEGALKTAKVAGPGCRIPGRELDLDILGNAEAIAETAKEMIQVSEDDDTKVELLHGGKRALVQVPTTRFEAAAEYSVAPLVTASAFLQAIIKELDVSMYDANMVKAAILGRYPQSVEYLGGNIATML
;
A
#
# COMPACT_ATOMS: atom_id res chain seq x y z
N MET A 1 -34.68 -4.29 -16.03
CA MET A 1 -34.67 -4.51 -17.49
C MET A 1 -33.41 -3.86 -18.00
N ALA A 2 -32.62 -4.54 -18.84
CA ALA A 2 -31.43 -3.90 -19.43
C ALA A 2 -31.87 -2.66 -20.21
N LYS A 3 -31.09 -1.58 -20.12
CA LYS A 3 -31.28 -0.34 -20.87
C LYS A 3 -31.00 -0.54 -22.37
N PHE A 4 -30.11 -1.46 -22.71
CA PHE A 4 -29.74 -1.79 -24.09
C PHE A 4 -30.12 -3.24 -24.44
N GLU A 5 -30.45 -3.48 -25.71
CA GLU A 5 -30.79 -4.81 -26.24
C GLU A 5 -29.56 -5.61 -26.67
N ASP A 6 -28.41 -4.94 -26.82
CA ASP A 6 -27.17 -5.54 -27.29
C ASP A 6 -26.67 -6.69 -26.39
N LYS A 7 -26.20 -7.75 -27.04
CA LYS A 7 -25.58 -8.92 -26.43
C LYS A 7 -24.24 -9.23 -27.09
N VAL A 8 -23.36 -9.88 -26.33
CA VAL A 8 -22.02 -10.28 -26.77
C VAL A 8 -21.65 -11.66 -26.22
N ASP A 9 -20.80 -12.37 -26.95
CA ASP A 9 -20.14 -13.57 -26.47
C ASP A 9 -18.77 -13.19 -25.86
N LEU A 10 -18.46 -13.73 -24.70
CA LEU A 10 -17.19 -13.50 -24.00
C LEU A 10 -16.22 -14.63 -24.30
N TYR A 11 -14.97 -14.27 -24.60
CA TYR A 11 -13.89 -15.20 -24.89
C TYR A 11 -12.74 -15.01 -23.89
N ASP A 12 -11.99 -16.08 -23.63
CA ASP A 12 -10.78 -16.04 -22.81
C ASP A 12 -9.59 -15.43 -23.58
N ASP A 13 -8.45 -15.27 -22.89
CA ASP A 13 -7.21 -14.72 -23.46
C ASP A 13 -6.54 -15.64 -24.50
N ARG A 14 -7.12 -16.81 -24.77
CA ARG A 14 -6.68 -17.79 -25.77
C ARG A 14 -7.67 -17.92 -26.93
N GLY A 15 -8.75 -17.14 -26.91
CA GLY A 15 -9.79 -17.15 -27.94
C GLY A 15 -10.77 -18.33 -27.82
N ASN A 16 -10.89 -18.97 -26.66
CA ASN A 16 -11.94 -19.95 -26.39
C ASN A 16 -13.18 -19.23 -25.85
N LEU A 17 -14.36 -19.66 -26.28
CA LEU A 17 -15.63 -19.16 -25.78
C LEU A 17 -15.79 -19.48 -24.28
N VAL A 18 -16.21 -18.48 -23.50
CA VAL A 18 -16.41 -18.56 -22.04
C VAL A 18 -17.89 -18.47 -21.69
N GLU A 19 -18.61 -17.50 -22.27
CA GLU A 19 -20.04 -17.27 -22.00
C GLU A 19 -20.69 -16.66 -23.24
N GLU A 20 -21.89 -17.13 -23.60
CA GLU A 20 -22.63 -16.64 -24.78
C GLU A 20 -23.72 -15.65 -24.38
N ASP A 21 -24.13 -14.81 -25.33
CA ASP A 21 -25.39 -14.07 -25.27
C ASP A 21 -25.51 -13.12 -24.04
N VAL A 22 -24.37 -12.65 -23.56
CA VAL A 22 -24.23 -11.81 -22.36
C VAL A 22 -24.75 -10.39 -22.66
N PRO A 23 -25.68 -9.85 -21.85
CA PRO A 23 -26.12 -8.47 -22.00
C PRO A 23 -24.94 -7.50 -21.88
N ILE A 24 -24.82 -6.53 -22.77
CA ILE A 24 -23.66 -5.62 -22.81
C ILE A 24 -23.40 -4.89 -21.48
N GLU A 25 -24.46 -4.61 -20.71
CA GLU A 25 -24.37 -3.95 -19.41
C GLU A 25 -23.70 -4.79 -18.33
N ALA A 26 -23.63 -6.12 -18.49
CA ALA A 26 -22.90 -6.99 -17.57
C ALA A 26 -21.38 -6.69 -17.55
N LEU A 27 -20.86 -6.04 -18.60
CA LEU A 27 -19.47 -5.58 -18.69
C LEU A 27 -19.28 -4.13 -18.21
N SER A 28 -20.36 -3.41 -17.88
CA SER A 28 -20.29 -2.03 -17.43
C SER A 28 -19.61 -1.93 -16.06
N PRO A 29 -18.71 -0.96 -15.82
CA PRO A 29 -18.13 -0.70 -14.50
C PRO A 29 -19.16 -0.45 -13.39
N LEU A 30 -20.38 -0.04 -13.75
CA LEU A 30 -21.46 0.23 -12.80
C LEU A 30 -22.13 -1.03 -12.27
N TRP A 31 -22.04 -2.15 -13.00
CA TRP A 31 -22.74 -3.39 -12.70
C TRP A 31 -21.79 -4.57 -12.45
N ASN A 32 -20.65 -4.59 -13.13
CA ASN A 32 -19.73 -5.72 -13.06
C ASN A 32 -19.00 -5.76 -11.69
N PRO A 33 -19.22 -6.80 -10.87
CA PRO A 33 -18.63 -6.88 -9.54
C PRO A 33 -17.10 -7.07 -9.58
N ALA A 34 -16.56 -7.73 -10.62
CA ALA A 34 -15.12 -7.89 -10.77
C ALA A 34 -14.44 -6.55 -11.07
N ILE A 35 -15.01 -5.71 -11.95
CA ILE A 35 -14.49 -4.35 -12.21
C ILE A 35 -14.52 -3.52 -10.92
N ARG A 36 -15.62 -3.56 -10.16
CA ARG A 36 -15.72 -2.84 -8.88
C ARG A 36 -14.65 -3.32 -7.89
N SER A 37 -14.44 -4.63 -7.79
CA SER A 37 -13.40 -5.22 -6.93
C SER A 37 -11.99 -4.80 -7.37
N ILE A 38 -11.69 -4.81 -8.68
CA ILE A 38 -10.41 -4.37 -9.23
C ILE A 38 -10.15 -2.90 -8.90
N VAL A 39 -11.13 -2.01 -9.14
CA VAL A 39 -10.98 -0.57 -8.84
C VAL A 39 -10.78 -0.33 -7.35
N GLN A 40 -11.54 -1.00 -6.49
CA GLN A 40 -11.34 -0.92 -5.04
C GLN A 40 -9.95 -1.45 -4.63
N GLY A 41 -9.51 -2.56 -5.22
CA GLY A 41 -8.19 -3.13 -5.04
C GLY A 41 -7.08 -2.14 -5.39
N ILE A 42 -7.15 -1.49 -6.56
CA ILE A 42 -6.18 -0.48 -7.00
C ILE A 42 -6.11 0.68 -6.01
N LYS A 43 -7.27 1.20 -5.57
CA LYS A 43 -7.32 2.34 -4.62
C LYS A 43 -6.71 2.01 -3.25
N ARG A 44 -6.84 0.77 -2.80
CA ARG A 44 -6.53 0.39 -1.42
C ARG A 44 -5.22 -0.37 -1.24
N THR A 45 -4.53 -0.70 -2.33
CA THR A 45 -3.30 -1.49 -2.29
C THR A 45 -2.07 -0.59 -2.30
N VAL A 46 -1.18 -0.81 -1.34
CA VAL A 46 0.11 -0.11 -1.18
C VAL A 46 1.22 -1.16 -1.13
N ALA A 47 2.29 -0.94 -1.89
CA ALA A 47 3.52 -1.70 -1.78
C ALA A 47 4.49 -0.99 -0.82
N VAL A 48 4.98 -1.71 0.19
CA VAL A 48 5.98 -1.21 1.15
C VAL A 48 7.30 -1.91 0.89
N ASN A 49 8.37 -1.14 0.69
CA ASN A 49 9.72 -1.66 0.47
C ASN A 49 10.54 -1.60 1.78
N LEU A 50 10.44 -2.65 2.60
CA LEU A 50 11.16 -2.74 3.89
C LEU A 50 12.68 -2.75 3.70
N GLU A 51 13.18 -3.44 2.68
CA GLU A 51 14.61 -3.44 2.30
C GLU A 51 15.09 -2.03 1.94
N GLY A 52 14.25 -1.26 1.24
CA GLY A 52 14.53 0.14 0.90
C GLY A 52 14.54 1.07 2.11
N ILE A 53 13.59 0.88 3.05
CA ILE A 53 13.53 1.65 4.30
C ILE A 53 14.80 1.41 5.12
N GLU A 54 15.18 0.14 5.33
CA GLU A 54 16.39 -0.23 6.07
C GLU A 54 17.65 0.37 5.43
N GLY A 55 17.81 0.22 4.11
CA GLY A 55 18.95 0.78 3.39
C GLY A 55 19.02 2.31 3.43
N ALA A 56 17.87 2.99 3.35
CA ALA A 56 17.79 4.44 3.43
C ALA A 56 18.20 4.96 4.82
N LEU A 57 17.75 4.29 5.87
CA LEU A 57 18.11 4.60 7.26
C LEU A 57 19.60 4.34 7.53
N LYS A 58 20.10 3.17 7.14
CA LYS A 58 21.50 2.77 7.34
C LYS A 58 22.49 3.74 6.68
N THR A 59 22.09 4.39 5.60
CA THR A 59 22.95 5.31 4.83
C THR A 59 22.57 6.79 4.98
N ALA A 60 21.52 7.08 5.76
CA ALA A 60 20.87 8.39 5.86
C ALA A 60 20.52 9.02 4.50
N LYS A 61 20.25 8.19 3.47
CA LYS A 61 19.84 8.62 2.13
C LYS A 61 18.32 8.70 2.06
N VAL A 62 17.78 9.77 2.63
CA VAL A 62 16.34 10.05 2.70
C VAL A 62 15.97 11.27 1.86
N ALA A 63 14.67 11.48 1.62
CA ALA A 63 14.10 12.65 0.95
C ALA A 63 14.43 12.82 -0.55
N GLY A 64 14.90 11.77 -1.25
CA GLY A 64 14.97 11.72 -2.72
C GLY A 64 16.38 11.62 -3.31
N PRO A 65 16.48 11.59 -4.66
CA PRO A 65 17.74 11.34 -5.36
C PRO A 65 18.83 12.34 -5.00
N GLY A 66 20.03 11.85 -4.71
CA GLY A 66 21.20 12.67 -4.36
C GLY A 66 21.19 13.24 -2.93
N CYS A 67 20.11 13.07 -2.16
CA CYS A 67 20.04 13.54 -0.79
C CYS A 67 20.68 12.55 0.20
N ARG A 68 21.40 13.11 1.18
CA ARG A 68 21.95 12.39 2.33
C ARG A 68 22.08 13.35 3.51
N ILE A 69 21.83 12.87 4.73
CA ILE A 69 22.01 13.65 5.96
C ILE A 69 23.07 12.97 6.83
N PRO A 70 24.37 13.30 6.64
CA PRO A 70 25.45 12.67 7.42
C PRO A 70 25.27 12.87 8.93
N GLY A 71 25.54 11.84 9.72
CA GLY A 71 25.37 11.84 11.18
C GLY A 71 23.95 11.50 11.65
N ARG A 72 23.06 11.10 10.73
CA ARG A 72 21.68 10.67 11.00
C ARG A 72 21.42 9.23 10.54
N GLU A 73 22.48 8.47 10.31
CA GLU A 73 22.41 7.05 10.00
C GLU A 73 21.80 6.25 11.16
N LEU A 74 20.92 5.30 10.85
CA LEU A 74 20.31 4.38 11.81
C LEU A 74 20.45 2.95 11.29
N ASP A 75 21.16 2.10 12.03
CA ASP A 75 21.31 0.67 11.68
C ASP A 75 20.26 -0.13 12.44
N LEU A 76 19.13 -0.37 11.78
CA LEU A 76 17.97 -1.07 12.34
C LEU A 76 17.77 -2.39 11.59
N ASP A 77 17.54 -3.49 12.32
CA ASP A 77 17.24 -4.79 11.72
C ASP A 77 15.75 -4.91 11.36
N ILE A 78 15.31 -4.15 10.36
CA ILE A 78 13.91 -4.13 9.90
C ILE A 78 13.57 -5.45 9.22
N LEU A 79 14.47 -5.98 8.38
CA LEU A 79 14.25 -7.22 7.66
C LEU A 79 14.19 -8.43 8.59
N GLY A 80 15.00 -8.48 9.65
CA GLY A 80 14.94 -9.53 10.66
C GLY A 80 13.67 -9.51 11.51
N ASN A 81 13.01 -8.35 11.61
CA ASN A 81 11.78 -8.13 12.39
C ASN A 81 10.54 -7.87 11.51
N ALA A 82 10.58 -8.23 10.23
CA ALA A 82 9.54 -7.90 9.26
C ALA A 82 8.16 -8.47 9.64
N GLU A 83 8.11 -9.66 10.25
CA GLU A 83 6.87 -10.30 10.71
C GLU A 83 6.19 -9.50 11.85
N ALA A 84 6.94 -9.19 12.92
CA ALA A 84 6.44 -8.40 14.04
C ALA A 84 6.02 -6.98 13.62
N ILE A 85 6.78 -6.35 12.72
CA ILE A 85 6.44 -5.04 12.16
C ILE A 85 5.14 -5.13 11.34
N ALA A 86 4.99 -6.15 10.49
CA ALA A 86 3.80 -6.34 9.67
C ALA A 86 2.55 -6.64 10.51
N GLU A 87 2.67 -7.44 11.56
CA GLU A 87 1.59 -7.73 12.51
C GLU A 87 1.13 -6.46 13.24
N THR A 88 2.07 -5.72 13.85
CA THR A 88 1.79 -4.45 14.52
C THR A 88 1.20 -3.41 13.56
N ALA A 89 1.72 -3.32 12.33
CA ALA A 89 1.15 -2.42 11.33
C ALA A 89 -0.27 -2.84 10.94
N LYS A 90 -0.55 -4.14 10.79
CA LYS A 90 -1.89 -4.66 10.49
C LYS A 90 -2.88 -4.27 11.59
N GLU A 91 -2.53 -4.43 12.86
CA GLU A 91 -3.36 -4.04 14.01
C GLU A 91 -3.74 -2.55 13.96
N MET A 92 -2.83 -1.68 13.51
CA MET A 92 -3.08 -0.24 13.36
C MET A 92 -3.91 0.11 12.11
N ILE A 93 -3.78 -0.68 11.05
CA ILE A 93 -4.47 -0.46 9.77
C ILE A 93 -5.91 -0.94 9.85
N GLN A 94 -6.17 -2.08 10.46
CA GLN A 94 -7.53 -2.64 10.55
C GLN A 94 -8.48 -1.73 11.35
N VAL A 95 -9.76 -1.84 11.05
CA VAL A 95 -10.86 -1.21 11.78
C VAL A 95 -11.50 -2.22 12.75
N SER A 96 -11.57 -3.49 12.35
CA SER A 96 -12.01 -4.61 13.19
C SER A 96 -11.27 -5.89 12.82
N GLU A 97 -11.22 -6.87 13.72
CA GLU A 97 -10.46 -8.12 13.52
C GLU A 97 -10.89 -8.91 12.27
N ASP A 98 -12.17 -8.89 11.92
CA ASP A 98 -12.76 -9.63 10.80
C ASP A 98 -12.94 -8.81 9.51
N ASP A 99 -12.28 -7.64 9.39
CA ASP A 99 -12.40 -6.82 8.18
C ASP A 99 -11.52 -7.30 7.01
N ASP A 100 -11.56 -6.58 5.89
CA ASP A 100 -10.85 -6.95 4.65
C ASP A 100 -9.40 -6.40 4.59
N THR A 101 -8.82 -6.07 5.74
CA THR A 101 -7.40 -5.67 5.85
C THR A 101 -6.49 -6.84 5.54
N LYS A 102 -5.51 -6.59 4.68
CA LYS A 102 -4.45 -7.57 4.37
C LYS A 102 -3.08 -6.93 4.51
N VAL A 103 -2.17 -7.59 5.22
CA VAL A 103 -0.74 -7.29 5.22
C VAL A 103 -0.02 -8.59 4.94
N GLU A 104 0.62 -8.70 3.78
CA GLU A 104 1.30 -9.90 3.31
C GLU A 104 2.76 -9.60 3.03
N LEU A 105 3.66 -10.33 3.70
CA LEU A 105 5.09 -10.25 3.43
C LEU A 105 5.43 -10.98 2.13
N LEU A 106 6.26 -10.33 1.31
CA LEU A 106 6.73 -10.85 0.03
C LEU A 106 8.26 -10.92 0.02
N HIS A 107 8.80 -11.81 -0.82
CA HIS A 107 10.25 -11.96 -1.04
C HIS A 107 11.03 -12.17 0.27
N GLY A 108 10.49 -12.99 1.20
CA GLY A 108 11.13 -13.26 2.49
C GLY A 108 11.19 -12.04 3.41
N GLY A 109 10.12 -11.24 3.47
CA GLY A 109 10.01 -10.07 4.35
C GLY A 109 10.60 -8.78 3.79
N LYS A 110 11.21 -8.81 2.59
CA LYS A 110 11.80 -7.61 1.99
C LYS A 110 10.78 -6.56 1.56
N ARG A 111 9.56 -6.99 1.24
CA ARG A 111 8.44 -6.13 0.85
C ARG A 111 7.19 -6.56 1.62
N ALA A 112 6.24 -5.64 1.76
CA ALA A 112 4.89 -5.96 2.19
C ALA A 112 3.87 -5.46 1.17
N LEU A 113 2.90 -6.30 0.83
CA LEU A 113 1.66 -5.91 0.16
C LEU A 113 0.65 -5.57 1.24
N VAL A 114 0.15 -4.34 1.22
CA VAL A 114 -0.84 -3.84 2.16
C VAL A 114 -2.11 -3.55 1.40
N GLN A 115 -3.24 -4.12 1.82
CA GLN A 115 -4.56 -3.71 1.39
C GLN A 115 -5.29 -3.11 2.59
N VAL A 116 -5.48 -1.79 2.55
CA VAL A 116 -6.22 -1.03 3.56
C VAL A 116 -7.70 -1.41 3.49
N PRO A 117 -8.43 -1.51 4.62
CA PRO A 117 -9.80 -2.01 4.61
C PRO A 117 -10.75 -1.03 3.91
N THR A 118 -11.75 -1.54 3.21
CA THR A 118 -12.71 -0.72 2.44
C THR A 118 -13.43 0.30 3.31
N THR A 119 -13.69 -0.03 4.58
CA THR A 119 -14.34 0.85 5.57
C THR A 119 -13.66 2.21 5.70
N ARG A 120 -12.32 2.28 5.56
CA ARG A 120 -11.59 3.56 5.58
C ARG A 120 -11.89 4.43 4.35
N PHE A 121 -12.18 3.83 3.21
CA PHE A 121 -12.54 4.55 1.97
C PHE A 121 -13.99 5.01 1.96
N GLU A 122 -14.87 4.36 2.72
CA GLU A 122 -16.27 4.77 2.85
C GLU A 122 -16.40 6.12 3.58
N ALA A 123 -15.47 6.41 4.50
CA ALA A 123 -15.41 7.68 5.24
C ALA A 123 -14.38 8.68 4.67
N ALA A 124 -13.58 8.30 3.67
CA ALA A 124 -12.58 9.17 3.05
C ALA A 124 -13.13 9.88 1.82
N ALA A 125 -12.66 11.11 1.59
CA ALA A 125 -12.99 11.83 0.36
C ALA A 125 -12.38 11.17 -0.89
N GLU A 126 -11.16 10.63 -0.78
CA GLU A 126 -10.40 10.06 -1.89
C GLU A 126 -9.44 8.93 -1.45
N TYR A 127 -8.49 8.53 -2.31
CA TYR A 127 -7.71 7.30 -2.17
C TYR A 127 -6.35 7.46 -1.45
N SER A 128 -5.87 8.68 -1.22
CA SER A 128 -4.60 8.95 -0.52
C SER A 128 -4.63 8.50 0.94
N VAL A 129 -5.82 8.18 1.47
CA VAL A 129 -5.96 7.45 2.74
C VAL A 129 -5.15 6.15 2.76
N ALA A 130 -5.01 5.44 1.63
CA ALA A 130 -4.26 4.18 1.57
C ALA A 130 -2.77 4.36 1.90
N PRO A 131 -1.99 5.15 1.13
CA PRO A 131 -0.58 5.37 1.43
C PRO A 131 -0.36 6.09 2.77
N LEU A 132 -1.23 7.02 3.17
CA LEU A 132 -1.06 7.77 4.43
C LEU A 132 -1.27 6.92 5.69
N VAL A 133 -2.31 6.08 5.71
CA VAL A 133 -2.55 5.14 6.82
C VAL A 133 -1.44 4.09 6.86
N THR A 134 -1.08 3.53 5.71
CA THR A 134 0.00 2.54 5.61
C THR A 134 1.34 3.11 6.10
N ALA A 135 1.72 4.32 5.65
CA ALA A 135 2.95 4.96 6.09
C ALA A 135 2.99 5.20 7.60
N SER A 136 1.87 5.66 8.16
CA SER A 136 1.77 5.97 9.59
C SER A 136 1.80 4.71 10.45
N ALA A 137 1.20 3.62 9.99
CA ALA A 137 1.23 2.32 10.67
C ALA A 137 2.65 1.72 10.66
N PHE A 138 3.30 1.65 9.49
CA PHE A 138 4.67 1.13 9.41
C PHE A 138 5.70 2.00 10.15
N LEU A 139 5.51 3.32 10.16
CA LEU A 139 6.32 4.24 10.97
C LEU A 139 6.23 3.89 12.46
N GLN A 140 5.00 3.78 12.98
CA GLN A 140 4.79 3.48 14.40
C GLN A 140 5.20 2.06 14.76
N ALA A 141 4.97 1.08 13.87
CA ALA A 141 5.41 -0.29 14.05
C ALA A 141 6.94 -0.37 14.14
N ILE A 142 7.68 0.28 13.23
CA ILE A 142 9.14 0.30 13.29
C ILE A 142 9.64 0.98 14.56
N ILE A 143 9.04 2.11 14.96
CA ILE A 143 9.42 2.81 16.20
C ILE A 143 9.20 1.92 17.42
N LYS A 144 8.06 1.23 17.50
CA LYS A 144 7.69 0.36 18.61
C LYS A 144 8.55 -0.89 18.68
N GLU A 145 8.64 -1.64 17.59
CA GLU A 145 9.31 -2.95 17.58
C GLU A 145 10.84 -2.83 17.69
N LEU A 146 11.41 -1.69 17.27
CA LEU A 146 12.87 -1.47 17.29
C LEU A 146 13.30 -0.36 18.27
N ASP A 147 12.40 0.07 19.17
CA ASP A 147 12.65 1.07 20.23
C ASP A 147 13.38 2.33 19.74
N VAL A 148 12.91 2.90 18.63
CA VAL A 148 13.55 4.07 18.02
C VAL A 148 13.29 5.30 18.87
N SER A 149 14.37 5.99 19.25
CA SER A 149 14.30 7.19 20.09
C SER A 149 13.45 8.31 19.47
N MET A 150 12.85 9.14 20.31
CA MET A 150 12.11 10.34 19.87
C MET A 150 12.98 11.27 19.00
N TYR A 151 14.31 11.29 19.22
CA TYR A 151 15.23 12.12 18.46
C TYR A 151 15.49 11.58 17.05
N ASP A 152 15.24 10.29 16.82
CA ASP A 152 15.59 9.58 15.58
C ASP A 152 14.36 9.13 14.77
N ALA A 153 13.19 9.06 15.39
CA ALA A 153 11.93 8.69 14.76
C ALA A 153 11.60 9.49 13.47
N ASN A 154 12.04 10.76 13.39
CA ASN A 154 11.88 11.58 12.18
C ASN A 154 12.61 11.01 10.95
N MET A 155 13.72 10.29 11.14
CA MET A 155 14.43 9.63 10.04
C MET A 155 13.65 8.43 9.50
N VAL A 156 12.96 7.68 10.37
CA VAL A 156 12.06 6.59 9.95
C VAL A 156 10.93 7.15 9.09
N LYS A 157 10.33 8.27 9.50
CA LYS A 157 9.31 8.98 8.71
C LYS A 157 9.84 9.44 7.35
N ALA A 158 11.07 9.97 7.29
CA ALA A 158 11.70 10.39 6.04
C ALA A 158 12.05 9.21 5.12
N ALA A 159 12.42 8.05 5.67
CA ALA A 159 12.70 6.83 4.91
C ALA A 159 11.42 6.22 4.31
N ILE A 160 10.27 6.31 5.00
CA ILE A 160 9.00 5.76 4.52
C ILE A 160 8.33 6.69 3.49
N LEU A 161 8.12 7.97 3.85
CA LEU A 161 7.28 8.89 3.06
C LEU A 161 8.09 10.01 2.38
N GLY A 162 9.42 9.91 2.41
CA GLY A 162 10.29 10.83 1.69
C GLY A 162 10.23 12.26 2.21
N ARG A 163 10.30 13.21 1.28
CA ARG A 163 10.38 14.66 1.54
C ARG A 163 9.02 15.32 1.86
N TYR A 164 7.92 14.56 1.85
CA TYR A 164 6.61 15.09 2.24
C TYR A 164 6.60 15.55 3.71
N PRO A 165 6.11 16.77 4.05
CA PRO A 165 5.28 17.66 3.21
C PRO A 165 6.01 18.82 2.52
N GLN A 166 7.34 18.88 2.57
CA GLN A 166 8.08 19.91 1.83
C GLN A 166 7.92 19.74 0.31
N SER A 167 7.83 18.48 -0.15
CA SER A 167 7.29 18.16 -1.47
C SER A 167 5.80 17.83 -1.37
N VAL A 168 5.04 18.14 -2.41
CA VAL A 168 3.63 17.73 -2.54
C VAL A 168 3.52 16.20 -2.62
N GLU A 169 4.44 15.57 -3.34
CA GLU A 169 4.52 14.12 -3.53
C GLU A 169 5.35 13.43 -2.43
N TYR A 170 5.29 12.09 -2.38
CA TYR A 170 6.11 11.24 -1.51
C TYR A 170 7.54 11.05 -2.06
N LEU A 171 8.17 12.14 -2.48
CA LEU A 171 9.46 12.13 -3.17
C LEU A 171 10.55 11.45 -2.33
N GLY A 172 11.07 10.33 -2.84
CA GLY A 172 12.10 9.53 -2.17
C GLY A 172 11.60 8.66 -1.02
N GLY A 173 10.27 8.47 -0.91
CA GLY A 173 9.70 7.47 -0.02
C GLY A 173 9.91 6.04 -0.53
N ASN A 174 9.71 5.08 0.37
CA ASN A 174 9.84 3.64 0.08
C ASN A 174 8.48 2.92 0.12
N ILE A 175 7.41 3.66 -0.14
CA ILE A 175 6.09 3.10 -0.43
C ILE A 175 5.64 3.53 -1.83
N ALA A 176 4.84 2.69 -2.48
CA ALA A 176 4.32 2.96 -3.81
C ALA A 176 2.87 2.51 -3.96
N THR A 177 2.12 3.24 -4.78
CA THR A 177 0.75 2.93 -5.22
C THR A 177 0.72 2.85 -6.74
N MET A 178 -0.32 2.20 -7.30
CA MET A 178 -0.54 2.26 -8.75
C MET A 178 -1.10 3.62 -9.21
N LEU A 179 -1.79 4.33 -8.32
CA LEU A 179 -2.33 5.69 -8.51
C LEU A 179 -1.29 6.75 -8.15
#